data_AF-A0A651EIN0-F1
#
_entry.id   AF-A0A651EIN0-F1
#
_cell.length_a   1.000
_cell.length_b   1.000
_cell.length_c   1.000
_cell.angle_alpha   90.00
_cell.angle_beta   90.00
_cell.angle_gamma   90.00
#
_symmetry.space_group_name_H-M   'P 1'
#
loop_
_entity.id
_entity.type
_entity.pdbx_description
1 polymer ?
#
loop_
_entity_poly.entity_id
_entity_poly.type
_entity_poly.pdbx_seq_one_letter_code
_entity_poly.pdbx_strand_id
1 'polypeptide(L)'
;SEAEGRTLSRSLSEAEGRRSAGIADLRFGPLPGTQLEIDAIAPLLNNPVILTETDATEAALKQVQGPSILHIATHGFFLEDVEAVPPADDTRSATIIPTFTGDGSALRPPVVSRENPLLRSGLAFAGFNTRASAGEDGVLTALEAAGLRLRGTRLVVMSACETGVGSVATGEGVYGLRRALVMAGAESQLMSLWKVDDYATAELMQLYYERILSGEDRSESLRQVQLDLLAAPAYAHPYYWSSFLFSGDWRPLDGASEQPAQL
;
A
#
# COMPACT_ATOMS: atom_id res chain seq x y z
N SER A 1 27.02 -21.89 -27.37
CA SER A 1 26.29 -22.10 -26.11
C SER A 1 26.07 -20.80 -25.31
N GLU A 2 26.48 -19.61 -25.77
CA GLU A 2 26.20 -18.34 -25.06
C GLU A 2 24.86 -17.67 -25.41
N ALA A 3 24.24 -18.03 -26.53
CA ALA A 3 22.97 -17.44 -26.97
C ALA A 3 21.75 -18.01 -26.21
N GLU A 4 21.77 -19.30 -25.84
CA GLU A 4 20.67 -19.96 -25.12
C GLU A 4 20.60 -19.55 -23.64
N GLY A 5 21.75 -19.23 -23.02
CA GLY A 5 21.81 -18.75 -21.63
C GLY A 5 21.21 -17.35 -21.43
N ARG A 6 21.27 -16.48 -22.44
CA ARG A 6 20.68 -15.13 -22.38
C ARG A 6 19.17 -15.13 -22.59
N THR A 7 18.65 -16.06 -23.39
CA THR A 7 17.20 -16.17 -23.65
C THR A 7 16.45 -16.73 -22.43
N LEU A 8 17.03 -17.72 -21.73
CA LEU A 8 16.47 -18.29 -20.50
C LEU A 8 16.48 -17.31 -19.32
N SER A 9 17.53 -16.48 -19.20
CA SER A 9 17.60 -15.42 -18.18
C SER A 9 16.56 -14.32 -18.41
N ARG A 10 16.21 -14.03 -19.67
CA ARG A 10 15.21 -13.04 -20.03
C ARG A 10 13.78 -13.54 -19.80
N SER A 11 13.50 -14.82 -20.08
CA SER A 11 12.19 -15.42 -19.84
C SER A 11 11.86 -15.67 -18.36
N LEU A 12 12.88 -15.91 -17.53
CA LEU A 12 12.69 -16.02 -16.06
C LEU A 12 12.44 -14.64 -15.44
N SER A 13 13.17 -13.61 -15.90
CA SER A 13 12.91 -12.20 -15.53
C SER A 13 11.52 -11.71 -15.96
N GLU A 14 10.99 -12.18 -17.09
CA GLU A 14 9.64 -11.86 -17.55
C GLU A 14 8.55 -12.61 -16.78
N ALA A 15 8.87 -13.76 -16.16
CA ALA A 15 7.92 -14.54 -15.35
C ALA A 15 7.84 -14.02 -13.89
N GLU A 16 8.94 -13.49 -13.34
CA GLU A 16 9.01 -12.94 -11.97
C GLU A 16 8.28 -11.60 -11.79
N GLY A 17 7.88 -10.93 -12.88
CA GLY A 17 7.27 -9.60 -12.86
C GLY A 17 5.90 -9.48 -13.54
N ARG A 18 5.24 -10.60 -13.89
CA ARG A 18 3.90 -10.52 -14.50
C ARG A 18 2.91 -10.08 -13.42
N ARG A 19 2.40 -8.86 -13.57
CA ARG A 19 1.35 -8.28 -12.73
C ARG A 19 0.10 -9.16 -12.79
N SER A 20 -0.62 -9.24 -11.67
CA SER A 20 -1.82 -10.06 -11.54
C SER A 20 -2.84 -9.73 -12.61
N ALA A 21 -3.39 -10.74 -13.29
CA ALA A 21 -4.36 -10.56 -14.38
C ALA A 21 -5.57 -9.71 -13.97
N GLY A 22 -5.99 -9.79 -12.70
CA GLY A 22 -7.11 -9.02 -12.15
C GLY A 22 -6.89 -7.51 -12.08
N ILE A 23 -5.64 -7.00 -12.17
CA ILE A 23 -5.38 -5.56 -12.15
C ILE A 23 -5.96 -4.89 -13.41
N ALA A 24 -5.95 -5.58 -14.56
CA ALA A 24 -6.37 -5.01 -15.83
C ALA A 24 -7.85 -4.57 -15.83
N ASP A 25 -8.69 -5.26 -15.06
CA ASP A 25 -10.14 -5.06 -15.02
C ASP A 25 -10.59 -3.99 -14.00
N LEU A 26 -9.69 -3.60 -13.09
CA LEU A 26 -9.99 -2.56 -12.09
C LEU A 26 -10.20 -1.19 -12.75
N ARG A 27 -11.18 -0.45 -12.25
CA ARG A 27 -11.43 0.95 -12.59
C ARG A 27 -11.77 1.73 -11.34
N PHE A 28 -11.31 2.97 -11.27
CA PHE A 28 -11.50 3.84 -10.11
C PHE A 28 -12.19 5.16 -10.51
N GLY A 29 -13.12 5.61 -9.68
CA GLY A 29 -13.75 6.93 -9.81
C GLY A 29 -12.86 8.06 -9.25
N PRO A 30 -13.24 9.32 -9.43
CA PRO A 30 -12.56 10.44 -8.78
C PRO A 30 -12.72 10.41 -7.26
N LEU A 31 -11.74 10.98 -6.53
CA LEU A 31 -11.72 11.13 -5.07
C LEU A 31 -11.79 12.61 -4.67
N PRO A 32 -12.97 13.24 -4.68
CA PRO A 32 -13.08 14.64 -4.28
C PRO A 32 -12.63 14.87 -2.82
N GLY A 33 -12.82 13.90 -1.92
CA GLY A 33 -12.34 13.95 -0.54
C GLY A 33 -10.82 14.12 -0.40
N THR A 34 -10.04 13.60 -1.35
CA THR A 34 -8.59 13.79 -1.34
C THR A 34 -8.21 15.26 -1.46
N GLN A 35 -8.96 16.07 -2.21
CA GLN A 35 -8.70 17.50 -2.30
C GLN A 35 -8.95 18.20 -0.95
N LEU A 36 -10.02 17.81 -0.24
CA LEU A 36 -10.31 18.34 1.10
C LEU A 36 -9.20 18.01 2.09
N GLU A 37 -8.66 16.80 2.03
CA GLU A 37 -7.52 16.36 2.85
C GLU A 37 -6.28 17.21 2.58
N ILE A 38 -5.94 17.43 1.30
CA ILE A 38 -4.81 18.29 0.91
C ILE A 38 -5.01 19.74 1.37
N ASP A 39 -6.21 20.30 1.17
CA ASP A 39 -6.52 21.68 1.54
C ASP A 39 -6.40 21.91 3.06
N ALA A 40 -6.67 20.87 3.86
CA ALA A 40 -6.55 20.92 5.31
C ALA A 40 -5.09 20.80 5.81
N ILE A 41 -4.26 19.97 5.16
CA ILE A 41 -2.88 19.71 5.62
C ILE A 41 -1.84 20.65 5.02
N ALA A 42 -2.00 21.08 3.76
CA ALA A 42 -0.99 21.85 3.04
C ALA A 42 -0.58 23.15 3.75
N PRO A 43 -1.50 23.94 4.34
CA PRO A 43 -1.15 25.16 5.07
C PRO A 43 -0.31 24.92 6.33
N LEU A 44 -0.33 23.70 6.89
CA LEU A 44 0.41 23.35 8.10
C LEU A 44 1.88 23.00 7.81
N LEU A 45 2.19 22.66 6.56
CA LEU A 45 3.50 22.18 6.15
C LEU A 45 4.38 23.32 5.62
N ASN A 46 5.68 23.22 5.86
CA ASN A 46 6.64 24.19 5.34
C ASN A 46 6.99 23.87 3.87
N ASN A 47 6.45 24.65 2.94
CA ASN A 47 6.70 24.55 1.49
C ASN A 47 6.54 23.13 0.93
N PRO A 48 5.35 22.50 1.08
CA PRO A 48 5.11 21.14 0.60
C PRO A 48 5.15 21.08 -0.93
N VAL A 49 5.68 19.98 -1.47
CA VAL A 49 5.49 19.61 -2.88
C VAL A 49 4.14 18.90 -2.98
N ILE A 50 3.20 19.50 -3.72
CA ILE A 50 1.85 18.98 -3.89
C ILE A 50 1.70 18.50 -5.33
N LEU A 51 1.29 17.25 -5.50
CA LEU A 51 0.96 16.65 -6.79
C LEU A 51 -0.48 16.16 -6.72
N THR A 52 -1.37 16.72 -7.55
CA THR A 52 -2.78 16.38 -7.59
C THR A 52 -3.22 16.09 -9.03
N GLU A 53 -4.45 15.58 -9.18
CA GLU A 53 -5.07 15.32 -10.49
C GLU A 53 -4.15 14.58 -11.47
N THR A 54 -3.79 15.18 -12.60
CA THR A 54 -2.95 14.58 -13.63
C THR A 54 -1.47 14.53 -13.27
N ASP A 55 -1.02 15.34 -12.31
CA ASP A 55 0.38 15.43 -11.89
C ASP A 55 0.73 14.36 -10.84
N ALA A 56 -0.27 13.83 -10.14
CA ALA A 56 -0.17 12.73 -9.19
C ALA A 56 0.06 11.37 -9.90
N THR A 57 1.18 11.26 -10.60
CA THR A 57 1.55 10.08 -11.39
C THR A 57 2.44 9.12 -10.58
N GLU A 58 2.37 7.83 -10.94
CA GLU A 58 3.29 6.82 -10.42
C GLU A 58 4.76 7.20 -10.69
N ALA A 59 5.04 7.70 -11.89
CA ALA A 59 6.38 8.15 -12.29
C ALA A 59 6.89 9.26 -11.37
N ALA A 60 6.06 10.25 -11.05
CA ALA A 60 6.44 11.34 -10.16
C ALA A 60 6.75 10.83 -8.75
N LEU A 61 5.95 9.90 -8.21
CA LEU A 61 6.23 9.28 -6.91
C LEU A 61 7.55 8.50 -6.91
N LYS A 62 7.86 7.74 -7.98
CA LYS A 62 9.13 7.00 -8.12
C LYS A 62 10.36 7.92 -8.11
N GLN A 63 10.22 9.21 -8.42
CA GLN A 63 11.32 10.19 -8.37
C GLN A 63 11.56 10.79 -6.97
N VAL A 64 10.61 10.64 -6.05
CA VAL A 64 10.72 11.13 -4.68
C VAL A 64 11.86 10.42 -3.94
N GLN A 65 12.66 11.20 -3.21
CA GLN A 65 13.84 10.70 -2.49
C GLN A 65 13.85 11.22 -1.06
N GLY A 66 13.60 10.33 -0.10
CA GLY A 66 13.72 10.58 1.34
C GLY A 66 13.04 11.85 1.86
N PRO A 67 11.79 12.18 1.50
CA PRO A 67 11.09 13.30 2.12
C PRO A 67 10.86 13.00 3.61
N SER A 68 10.93 13.99 4.50
CA SER A 68 10.67 13.76 5.94
C SER A 68 9.28 13.19 6.19
N ILE A 69 8.27 13.71 5.47
CA ILE A 69 6.90 13.20 5.46
C ILE A 69 6.50 12.95 4.00
N LEU A 70 5.94 11.77 3.73
CA LEU A 70 5.32 11.43 2.45
C LEU A 70 3.83 11.16 2.70
N HIS A 71 2.95 11.98 2.15
CA HIS A 71 1.51 11.81 2.25
C HIS A 71 0.96 11.33 0.90
N ILE A 72 0.25 10.20 0.90
CA ILE A 72 -0.36 9.61 -0.30
C ILE A 72 -1.85 9.39 -0.03
N ALA A 73 -2.68 10.15 -0.72
CA ALA A 73 -4.13 9.99 -0.72
C ALA A 73 -4.59 9.61 -2.13
N THR A 74 -4.99 8.35 -2.30
CA THR A 74 -5.39 7.79 -3.61
C THR A 74 -6.16 6.48 -3.43
N HIS A 75 -6.53 5.79 -4.51
CA HIS A 75 -7.09 4.45 -4.41
C HIS A 75 -6.01 3.40 -4.13
N GLY A 76 -6.19 2.59 -3.09
CA GLY A 76 -5.50 1.30 -2.97
C GLY A 76 -6.32 0.17 -3.57
N PHE A 77 -5.71 -0.99 -3.77
CA PHE A 77 -6.42 -2.20 -4.16
C PHE A 77 -5.73 -3.46 -3.65
N PHE A 78 -6.50 -4.55 -3.61
CA PHE A 78 -6.03 -5.89 -3.31
C PHE A 78 -6.77 -6.93 -4.15
N LEU A 79 -6.08 -7.99 -4.57
CA LEU A 79 -6.63 -9.07 -5.40
C LEU A 79 -6.60 -10.42 -4.68
N GLU A 80 -7.74 -11.13 -4.68
CA GLU A 80 -7.95 -12.45 -4.07
C GLU A 80 -7.11 -13.57 -4.70
N ASP A 81 -6.61 -14.49 -3.88
CA ASP A 81 -5.74 -15.59 -4.29
C ASP A 81 -6.24 -16.33 -5.53
N VAL A 82 -5.45 -16.26 -6.62
CA VAL A 82 -5.77 -17.02 -7.83
C VAL A 82 -5.18 -18.41 -7.67
N GLU A 83 -6.02 -19.42 -7.46
CA GLU A 83 -5.61 -20.82 -7.66
C GLU A 83 -5.24 -20.99 -9.14
N ALA A 84 -3.96 -21.04 -9.45
CA ALA A 84 -3.52 -21.34 -10.81
C ALA A 84 -3.87 -22.78 -11.16
N VAL A 85 -4.84 -22.98 -12.06
CA VAL A 85 -5.04 -24.27 -12.72
C VAL A 85 -3.92 -24.43 -13.75
N PRO A 86 -2.99 -25.39 -13.59
CA PRO A 86 -1.91 -25.58 -14.56
C PRO A 86 -2.49 -26.00 -15.91
N PRO A 87 -1.89 -25.59 -17.05
CA PRO A 87 -2.25 -26.13 -18.36
C PRO A 87 -2.06 -27.66 -18.34
N ALA A 88 -3.00 -28.38 -18.94
CA ALA A 88 -2.86 -29.81 -19.17
C ALA A 88 -1.72 -30.06 -20.18
N ASP A 89 -0.88 -31.05 -19.88
CA ASP A 89 0.33 -31.51 -20.62
C ASP A 89 1.55 -30.56 -20.58
N ASP A 90 2.80 -31.00 -20.38
CA ASP A 90 3.41 -32.33 -20.45
C ASP A 90 4.68 -32.39 -19.55
N THR A 91 4.93 -33.60 -19.04
CA THR A 91 6.14 -34.17 -18.38
C THR A 91 7.38 -33.29 -18.08
N ARG A 92 7.71 -33.16 -16.77
CA ARG A 92 8.97 -33.67 -16.12
C ARG A 92 9.07 -33.33 -14.62
N SER A 93 8.84 -34.37 -13.81
CA SER A 93 9.46 -34.73 -12.52
C SER A 93 9.71 -33.69 -11.41
N ALA A 94 8.88 -33.78 -10.37
CA ALA A 94 9.33 -33.87 -8.99
C ALA A 94 8.52 -34.99 -8.30
N THR A 95 9.19 -35.99 -7.75
CA THR A 95 8.55 -37.17 -7.14
C THR A 95 7.78 -36.76 -5.89
N ILE A 96 6.46 -36.67 -6.02
CA ILE A 96 5.51 -36.60 -4.90
C ILE A 96 4.99 -38.02 -4.68
N ILE A 97 5.11 -38.54 -3.46
CA ILE A 97 4.52 -39.83 -3.08
C ILE A 97 2.98 -39.68 -3.21
N PRO A 98 2.30 -40.42 -4.10
CA PRO A 98 0.88 -40.25 -4.29
C PRO A 98 0.12 -40.88 -3.12
N THR A 99 -0.83 -40.13 -2.54
CA THR A 99 -1.87 -40.71 -1.68
C THR A 99 -2.92 -41.34 -2.59
N PHE A 100 -3.07 -42.66 -2.50
CA PHE A 100 -4.02 -43.41 -3.34
C PHE A 100 -5.39 -43.49 -2.67
N THR A 101 -6.45 -43.25 -3.44
CA THR A 101 -7.81 -43.66 -3.07
C THR A 101 -7.95 -45.17 -3.25
N GLY A 102 -8.91 -45.80 -2.55
CA GLY A 102 -9.11 -47.26 -2.56
C GLY A 102 -9.43 -47.91 -3.91
N ASP A 103 -9.54 -47.11 -4.98
CA ASP A 103 -9.73 -47.51 -6.38
C ASP A 103 -8.43 -47.45 -7.22
N GLY A 104 -7.29 -47.13 -6.60
CA GLY A 104 -5.99 -47.07 -7.28
C GLY A 104 -5.72 -45.76 -8.02
N SER A 105 -6.59 -44.75 -7.92
CA SER A 105 -6.32 -43.41 -8.45
C SER A 105 -5.40 -42.62 -7.50
N ALA A 106 -4.44 -41.89 -8.05
CA ALA A 106 -3.59 -40.98 -7.29
C ALA A 106 -4.29 -39.63 -7.10
N LEU A 107 -4.45 -39.17 -5.86
CA LEU A 107 -4.83 -37.79 -5.58
C LEU A 107 -3.67 -36.88 -6.02
N ARG A 108 -3.86 -36.12 -7.12
CA ARG A 108 -2.95 -35.03 -7.47
C ARG A 108 -3.08 -33.95 -6.38
N PRO A 109 -2.00 -33.56 -5.67
CA PRO A 109 -2.07 -32.40 -4.80
C PRO A 109 -2.37 -31.15 -5.66
N PRO A 110 -3.19 -30.21 -5.17
CA PRO A 110 -3.37 -28.94 -5.87
C PRO A 110 -2.01 -28.23 -5.94
N VAL A 111 -1.57 -27.94 -7.16
CA VAL A 111 -0.37 -27.14 -7.41
C VAL A 111 -0.75 -25.68 -7.14
N VAL A 112 -0.42 -25.17 -5.96
CA VAL A 112 -0.66 -23.76 -5.64
C VAL A 112 0.48 -22.93 -6.25
N SER A 113 0.30 -22.40 -7.47
CA SER A 113 1.15 -21.29 -7.90
C SER A 113 0.75 -20.06 -7.12
N ARG A 114 1.36 -19.84 -5.94
CA ARG A 114 1.20 -18.59 -5.20
C ARG A 114 1.92 -17.48 -5.98
N GLU A 115 1.15 -16.71 -6.74
CA GLU A 115 1.59 -15.41 -7.25
C GLU A 115 2.14 -14.56 -6.09
N ASN A 116 3.21 -13.79 -6.33
CA ASN A 116 3.88 -13.03 -5.28
C ASN A 116 2.88 -12.07 -4.59
N PRO A 117 2.67 -12.15 -3.27
CA PRO A 117 1.75 -11.28 -2.55
C PRO A 117 1.98 -9.78 -2.77
N LEU A 118 3.23 -9.37 -3.06
CA LEU A 118 3.58 -7.99 -3.35
C LEU A 118 3.10 -7.48 -4.72
N LEU A 119 2.74 -8.38 -5.66
CA LEU A 119 2.17 -8.02 -6.96
C LEU A 119 0.63 -7.90 -6.93
N ARG A 120 0.04 -8.13 -5.77
CA ARG A 120 -1.42 -8.30 -5.60
C ARG A 120 -2.06 -7.20 -4.77
N SER A 121 -1.25 -6.34 -4.17
CA SER A 121 -1.69 -5.06 -3.62
C SER A 121 -0.91 -3.93 -4.25
N GLY A 122 -1.54 -2.76 -4.29
CA GLY A 122 -0.93 -1.58 -4.87
C GLY A 122 -1.80 -0.35 -4.72
N LEU A 123 -1.33 0.73 -5.32
CA LEU A 123 -1.98 2.03 -5.37
C LEU A 123 -2.23 2.39 -6.84
N ALA A 124 -3.39 2.97 -7.12
CA ALA A 124 -3.70 3.57 -8.41
C ALA A 124 -3.33 5.04 -8.39
N PHE A 125 -2.77 5.54 -9.49
CA PHE A 125 -2.39 6.95 -9.67
C PHE A 125 -3.05 7.52 -10.93
N ALA A 126 -2.78 8.79 -11.22
CA ALA A 126 -3.20 9.42 -12.46
C ALA A 126 -2.86 8.55 -13.67
N GLY A 127 -3.83 8.35 -14.56
CA GLY A 127 -3.71 7.51 -15.75
C GLY A 127 -3.86 5.99 -15.52
N PHE A 128 -4.23 5.54 -14.32
CA PHE A 128 -4.57 4.13 -14.04
C PHE A 128 -5.64 3.61 -15.02
N ASN A 129 -6.79 4.29 -15.12
CA ASN A 129 -7.92 3.81 -15.94
C ASN A 129 -7.58 3.71 -17.44
N THR A 130 -6.64 4.52 -17.92
CA THR A 130 -6.15 4.53 -19.31
C THR A 130 -4.88 3.69 -19.50
N ARG A 131 -4.29 3.17 -18.41
CA ARG A 131 -3.01 2.43 -18.39
C ARG A 131 -1.87 3.18 -19.07
N ALA A 132 -1.88 4.50 -18.96
CA ALA A 132 -0.92 5.36 -19.62
C ALA A 132 -0.78 6.67 -18.85
N SER A 133 0.39 6.87 -18.24
CA SER A 133 0.72 8.05 -17.46
C SER A 133 2.23 8.25 -17.34
N ALA A 134 2.77 9.29 -17.97
CA ALA A 134 4.19 9.67 -17.86
C ALA A 134 5.20 8.51 -18.10
N GLY A 135 4.88 7.60 -19.04
CA GLY A 135 5.73 6.43 -19.35
C GLY A 135 5.52 5.22 -18.43
N GLU A 136 4.61 5.32 -17.47
CA GLU A 136 4.15 4.26 -16.59
C GLU A 136 2.67 3.94 -16.89
N ASP A 137 2.11 2.93 -16.21
CA ASP A 137 0.72 2.51 -16.38
C ASP A 137 -0.21 2.97 -15.24
N GLY A 138 0.32 3.78 -14.33
CA GLY A 138 -0.42 4.42 -13.25
C GLY A 138 -0.73 3.46 -12.10
N VAL A 139 0.00 2.36 -11.96
CA VAL A 139 -0.18 1.34 -10.93
C VAL A 139 1.13 1.14 -10.18
N LEU A 140 1.16 1.53 -8.91
CA LEU A 140 2.27 1.22 -8.03
C LEU A 140 1.96 -0.05 -7.24
N THR A 141 2.53 -1.18 -7.64
CA THR A 141 2.42 -2.43 -6.86
C THR A 141 3.22 -2.33 -5.55
N ALA A 142 2.90 -3.17 -4.56
CA ALA A 142 3.72 -3.25 -3.34
C ALA A 142 5.16 -3.70 -3.64
N LEU A 143 5.38 -4.48 -4.71
CA LEU A 143 6.73 -4.84 -5.15
C LEU A 143 7.52 -3.61 -5.63
N GLU A 144 6.88 -2.73 -6.39
CA GLU A 144 7.50 -1.47 -6.84
C GLU A 144 7.67 -0.48 -5.68
N ALA A 145 6.68 -0.41 -4.79
CA ALA A 145 6.75 0.41 -3.59
C ALA A 145 7.94 0.02 -2.71
N ALA A 146 8.31 -1.26 -2.66
CA ALA A 146 9.49 -1.74 -1.94
C ALA A 146 10.82 -1.20 -2.49
N GLY A 147 10.84 -0.79 -3.76
CA GLY A 147 11.99 -0.18 -4.43
C GLY A 147 12.08 1.34 -4.27
N LEU A 148 11.12 1.99 -3.61
CA LEU A 148 11.17 3.43 -3.36
C LEU A 148 12.36 3.79 -2.47
N ARG A 149 12.86 5.02 -2.62
CA ARG A 149 14.00 5.54 -1.86
C ARG A 149 13.50 6.34 -0.66
N LEU A 150 12.99 5.65 0.36
CA LEU A 150 12.37 6.26 1.54
C LEU A 150 13.28 6.33 2.77
N ARG A 151 14.57 6.02 2.63
CA ARG A 151 15.53 6.23 3.74
C ARG A 151 15.54 7.70 4.15
N GLY A 152 15.38 7.96 5.44
CA GLY A 152 15.22 9.31 5.99
C GLY A 152 13.78 9.83 6.01
N THR A 153 12.82 9.05 5.46
CA THR A 153 11.40 9.34 5.59
C THR A 153 10.89 8.88 6.95
N ARG A 154 10.50 9.85 7.77
CA ARG A 154 10.06 9.63 9.15
C ARG A 154 8.63 9.16 9.23
N LEU A 155 7.79 9.61 8.31
CA LEU A 155 6.38 9.26 8.30
C LEU A 155 5.87 9.13 6.85
N VAL A 156 5.32 7.96 6.53
CA VAL A 156 4.48 7.77 5.35
C VAL A 156 3.01 7.70 5.78
N VAL A 157 2.18 8.63 5.31
CA VAL A 157 0.72 8.57 5.50
C VAL A 157 0.10 8.01 4.23
N MET A 158 -0.70 6.95 4.36
CA MET A 158 -1.49 6.37 3.28
C MET A 158 -2.97 6.42 3.60
N SER A 159 -3.64 7.40 3.00
CA SER A 159 -5.09 7.55 2.97
C SER A 159 -5.63 6.85 1.70
N ALA A 160 -5.61 5.51 1.68
CA ALA A 160 -5.76 4.77 0.41
C ALA A 160 -6.48 3.41 0.45
N CYS A 161 -7.61 3.28 1.13
CA CYS A 161 -8.36 2.01 1.16
C CYS A 161 -9.66 2.07 0.36
N GLU A 162 -9.58 1.79 -0.95
CA GLU A 162 -10.76 1.70 -1.84
C GLU A 162 -10.88 0.28 -2.42
N THR A 163 -12.08 -0.30 -2.39
CA THR A 163 -12.30 -1.66 -2.91
C THR A 163 -12.75 -1.58 -4.37
N GLY A 164 -11.79 -1.49 -5.29
CA GLY A 164 -12.08 -1.47 -6.72
C GLY A 164 -12.77 -2.76 -7.18
N VAL A 165 -14.09 -2.73 -7.39
CA VAL A 165 -14.95 -3.68 -8.13
C VAL A 165 -14.76 -5.20 -7.88
N GLY A 166 -14.29 -5.62 -6.70
CA GLY A 166 -14.16 -7.04 -6.32
C GLY A 166 -14.17 -7.22 -4.80
N SER A 167 -14.61 -8.40 -4.33
CA SER A 167 -14.69 -8.73 -2.91
C SER A 167 -13.34 -8.55 -2.22
N VAL A 168 -13.33 -7.77 -1.14
CA VAL A 168 -12.12 -7.51 -0.35
C VAL A 168 -12.16 -8.39 0.88
N ALA A 169 -11.27 -9.38 0.91
CA ALA A 169 -10.91 -10.08 2.13
C ALA A 169 -9.81 -9.28 2.84
N THR A 170 -10.16 -8.70 3.99
CA THR A 170 -9.27 -7.98 4.88
C THR A 170 -8.10 -8.87 5.32
N GLY A 171 -6.86 -8.42 5.09
CA GLY A 171 -5.77 -8.82 5.97
C GLY A 171 -4.49 -9.39 5.36
N GLU A 172 -4.36 -9.64 4.05
CA GLU A 172 -3.04 -10.00 3.47
C GLU A 172 -2.43 -8.89 2.60
N GLY A 173 -3.24 -8.11 1.88
CA GLY A 173 -2.78 -7.00 1.03
C GLY A 173 -2.18 -5.80 1.78
N VAL A 174 -2.77 -5.45 2.94
CA VAL A 174 -2.24 -4.43 3.87
C VAL A 174 -0.86 -4.82 4.39
N TYR A 175 -0.60 -6.12 4.57
CA TYR A 175 0.74 -6.59 4.93
C TYR A 175 1.72 -6.37 3.78
N GLY A 176 1.29 -6.51 2.53
CA GLY A 176 2.11 -6.26 1.34
C GLY A 176 2.63 -4.83 1.28
N LEU A 177 1.74 -3.83 1.25
CA LEU A 177 2.14 -2.41 1.18
C LEU A 177 2.86 -1.94 2.45
N ARG A 178 2.39 -2.33 3.64
CA ARG A 178 3.09 -2.04 4.90
C ARG A 178 4.53 -2.56 4.86
N ARG A 179 4.71 -3.82 4.48
CA ARG A 179 6.03 -4.43 4.39
C ARG A 179 6.88 -3.73 3.32
N ALA A 180 6.30 -3.38 2.18
CA ALA A 180 6.98 -2.68 1.12
C ALA A 180 7.58 -1.34 1.57
N LEU A 181 6.81 -0.51 2.27
CA LEU A 181 7.28 0.79 2.76
C LEU A 181 8.40 0.65 3.80
N VAL A 182 8.32 -0.35 4.67
CA VAL A 182 9.41 -0.67 5.59
C VAL A 182 10.67 -1.10 4.82
N MET A 183 10.53 -1.93 3.79
CA MET A 183 11.66 -2.32 2.93
C MET A 183 12.27 -1.14 2.16
N ALA A 184 11.44 -0.18 1.75
CA ALA A 184 11.87 1.06 1.09
C ALA A 184 12.59 2.04 2.04
N GLY A 185 12.46 1.84 3.37
CA GLY A 185 13.20 2.57 4.39
C GLY A 185 12.39 3.60 5.18
N ALA A 186 11.06 3.58 5.12
CA ALA A 186 10.21 4.42 5.96
C ALA A 186 10.34 4.03 7.45
N GLU A 187 10.52 5.02 8.34
CA GLU A 187 10.63 4.78 9.79
C GLU A 187 9.28 4.47 10.44
N SER A 188 8.25 5.20 10.01
CA SER A 188 6.88 5.06 10.50
C SER A 188 5.86 5.23 9.40
N GLN A 189 4.69 4.66 9.62
CA GLN A 189 3.59 4.68 8.69
C GLN A 189 2.24 4.81 9.40
N LEU A 190 1.35 5.61 8.83
CA LEU A 190 -0.05 5.76 9.19
C LEU A 190 -0.89 5.29 8.00
N MET A 191 -1.72 4.26 8.19
CA MET A 191 -2.48 3.65 7.07
C MET A 191 -3.95 3.52 7.43
N SER A 192 -4.85 3.81 6.49
CA SER A 192 -6.26 3.42 6.63
C SER A 192 -6.45 1.91 6.48
N LEU A 193 -7.52 1.39 7.08
CA LEU A 193 -7.98 0.00 7.02
C LEU A 193 -9.17 -0.16 6.08
N TRP A 194 -9.99 0.88 5.97
CA TRP A 194 -11.18 0.97 5.13
C TRP A 194 -11.41 2.41 4.70
N LYS A 195 -12.28 2.60 3.70
CA LYS A 195 -12.75 3.93 3.29
C LYS A 195 -13.59 4.58 4.39
N VAL A 196 -13.23 5.79 4.77
CA VAL A 196 -14.00 6.62 5.70
C VAL A 196 -14.68 7.76 4.94
N ASP A 197 -15.61 8.43 5.61
CA ASP A 197 -16.13 9.71 5.17
C ASP A 197 -15.02 10.73 4.88
N ASP A 198 -15.20 11.48 3.80
CA ASP A 198 -14.20 12.43 3.28
C ASP A 198 -13.93 13.58 4.27
N TYR A 199 -14.97 14.13 4.90
CA TYR A 199 -14.83 15.23 5.86
C TYR A 199 -14.19 14.77 7.16
N ALA A 200 -14.63 13.62 7.68
CA ALA A 200 -14.01 13.04 8.87
C ALA A 200 -12.52 12.72 8.64
N THR A 201 -12.15 12.26 7.44
CA THR A 201 -10.75 11.99 7.10
C THR A 201 -9.94 13.27 7.03
N ALA A 202 -10.44 14.32 6.38
CA ALA A 202 -9.77 15.62 6.31
C ALA A 202 -9.57 16.22 7.71
N GLU A 203 -10.58 16.15 8.58
CA GLU A 203 -10.51 16.65 9.96
C GLU A 203 -9.54 15.83 10.81
N LEU A 204 -9.59 14.49 10.71
CA LEU A 204 -8.64 13.59 11.37
C LEU A 204 -7.20 13.93 10.98
N MET A 205 -6.94 14.12 9.69
CA MET A 205 -5.61 14.43 9.19
C MET A 205 -5.15 15.82 9.61
N GLN A 206 -6.01 16.83 9.54
CA GLN A 206 -5.68 18.16 10.02
C GLN A 206 -5.24 18.13 11.49
N LEU A 207 -6.07 17.57 12.37
CA LEU A 207 -5.77 17.50 13.80
C LEU A 207 -4.53 16.65 14.08
N TYR A 208 -4.31 15.58 13.32
CA TYR A 208 -3.13 14.75 13.45
C TYR A 208 -1.85 15.51 13.08
N TYR A 209 -1.86 16.24 11.96
CA TYR A 209 -0.73 17.04 11.52
C TYR A 209 -0.45 18.21 12.48
N GLU A 210 -1.48 18.90 12.97
CA GLU A 210 -1.33 19.96 13.98
C GLU A 210 -0.57 19.47 15.22
N ARG A 211 -0.91 18.26 15.71
CA ARG A 211 -0.27 17.65 16.89
C ARG A 211 1.16 17.20 16.64
N ILE A 212 1.43 16.46 15.56
CA ILE A 212 2.81 15.98 15.31
C ILE A 212 3.77 17.12 15.00
N LEU A 213 3.28 18.21 14.39
CA LEU A 213 4.07 19.41 14.10
C LEU A 213 4.25 20.31 15.33
N SER A 214 3.42 20.16 16.37
CA SER A 214 3.64 20.81 17.67
C SER A 214 4.65 20.07 18.55
N GLY A 215 5.16 18.92 18.09
CA GLY A 215 6.18 18.13 18.78
C GLY A 215 5.62 16.98 19.62
N GLU A 216 4.33 16.66 19.50
CA GLU A 216 3.76 15.46 20.12
C GLU A 216 4.28 14.16 19.49
N ASP A 217 4.22 13.07 20.25
CA ASP A 217 4.57 11.72 19.79
C ASP A 217 3.62 11.26 18.67
N ARG A 218 4.16 10.78 17.56
CA ARG A 218 3.40 10.35 16.36
C ARG A 218 2.28 9.35 16.67
N SER A 219 2.47 8.42 17.61
CA SER A 219 1.42 7.46 17.97
C SER A 219 0.39 8.05 18.93
N GLU A 220 0.83 8.89 19.88
CA GLU A 220 -0.06 9.51 20.85
C GLU A 220 -0.95 10.55 20.18
N SER A 221 -0.42 11.31 19.22
CA SER A 221 -1.20 12.24 18.42
C SER A 221 -2.37 11.54 17.73
N LEU A 222 -2.16 10.37 17.13
CA LEU A 222 -3.26 9.61 16.51
C LEU A 222 -4.32 9.22 17.55
N ARG A 223 -3.88 8.69 18.69
CA ARG A 223 -4.78 8.31 19.78
C ARG A 223 -5.62 9.49 20.26
N GLN A 224 -5.00 10.66 20.45
CA GLN A 224 -5.70 11.85 20.92
C GLN A 224 -6.73 12.33 19.90
N VAL A 225 -6.40 12.36 18.61
CA VAL A 225 -7.37 12.70 17.55
C VAL A 225 -8.54 11.71 17.53
N GLN A 226 -8.27 10.41 17.69
CA GLN A 226 -9.33 9.40 17.77
C GLN A 226 -10.25 9.63 18.98
N LEU A 227 -9.71 10.05 20.12
CA LEU A 227 -10.50 10.40 21.30
C LEU A 227 -11.31 11.69 21.10
N ASP A 228 -10.73 12.70 20.45
CA ASP A 228 -11.40 13.97 20.13
C ASP A 228 -12.61 13.71 19.21
N LEU A 229 -12.44 12.91 18.16
CA LEU A 229 -13.52 12.51 17.26
C LEU A 229 -14.57 11.62 17.94
N LEU A 230 -14.14 10.69 18.79
CA LEU A 230 -15.06 9.86 19.57
C LEU A 230 -15.95 10.70 20.51
N ALA A 231 -15.40 11.77 21.08
CA ALA A 231 -16.14 12.69 21.95
C ALA A 231 -17.10 13.62 21.17
N ALA A 232 -16.86 13.83 19.87
CA ALA A 232 -17.72 14.63 19.01
C ALA A 232 -18.98 13.84 18.61
N PRO A 233 -20.21 14.33 18.91
CA PRO A 233 -21.45 13.61 18.60
C PRO A 233 -21.62 13.24 17.11
N ALA A 234 -21.09 14.07 16.21
CA ALA A 234 -21.13 13.83 14.76
C ALA A 234 -20.26 12.64 14.31
N TYR A 235 -19.19 12.33 15.06
CA TYR A 235 -18.19 11.33 14.68
C TYR A 235 -18.07 10.18 15.69
N ALA A 236 -18.95 10.10 16.69
CA ALA A 236 -18.88 9.10 17.76
C ALA A 236 -18.84 7.65 17.25
N HIS A 237 -19.44 7.37 16.08
CA HIS A 237 -19.43 6.03 15.49
C HIS A 237 -18.00 5.65 15.02
N PRO A 238 -17.47 4.46 15.38
CA PRO A 238 -16.09 4.05 15.08
C PRO A 238 -15.68 4.15 13.61
N TYR A 239 -16.63 4.00 12.69
CA TYR A 239 -16.42 4.20 11.25
C TYR A 239 -15.60 5.46 10.92
N TYR A 240 -15.78 6.57 11.66
CA TYR A 240 -15.16 7.86 11.38
C TYR A 240 -13.73 8.01 11.89
N TRP A 241 -13.31 7.27 12.92
CA TRP A 241 -12.02 7.50 13.60
C TRP A 241 -11.16 6.25 13.73
N SER A 242 -11.73 5.04 13.70
CA SER A 242 -10.98 3.81 13.97
C SER A 242 -10.31 3.18 12.74
N SER A 243 -10.39 3.85 11.58
CA SER A 243 -9.84 3.33 10.33
C SER A 243 -8.33 3.42 10.24
N PHE A 244 -7.69 4.36 10.93
CA PHE A 244 -6.25 4.59 10.80
C PHE A 244 -5.45 3.81 11.85
N LEU A 245 -4.38 3.17 11.38
CA LEU A 245 -3.42 2.43 12.19
C LEU A 245 -2.03 3.05 12.07
N PHE A 246 -1.33 3.14 13.19
CA PHE A 246 0.07 3.56 13.24
C PHE A 246 1.01 2.38 13.41
N SER A 247 2.19 2.43 12.77
CA SER A 247 3.25 1.44 12.95
C SER A 247 4.63 2.07 12.71
N GLY A 248 5.61 1.78 13.56
CA GLY A 248 7.00 2.25 13.43
C GLY A 248 7.49 3.01 14.65
N ASP A 249 8.45 3.91 14.44
CA ASP A 249 8.96 4.80 15.48
C ASP A 249 7.87 5.78 15.95
N TRP A 250 7.48 5.69 17.22
CA TRP A 250 6.36 6.41 17.80
C TRP A 250 6.70 7.82 18.30
N ARG A 251 7.99 8.15 18.45
CA ARG A 251 8.51 9.41 19.00
C ARG A 251 8.18 10.64 18.13
N PRO A 252 8.45 11.88 18.56
CA PRO A 252 8.15 13.07 17.77
C PRO A 252 8.95 13.11 16.47
N LEU A 253 8.45 13.85 15.47
CA LEU A 253 9.08 13.95 14.14
C LEU A 253 10.53 14.45 14.18
N ASP A 254 10.87 15.35 15.11
CA ASP A 254 12.22 15.90 15.20
C ASP A 254 13.18 15.07 16.06
N GLY A 255 12.70 13.94 16.62
CA GLY A 255 13.50 13.06 17.48
C GLY A 255 13.80 13.63 18.87
N ALA A 256 13.06 14.63 19.33
CA ALA A 256 13.34 15.40 20.55
C ALA A 256 13.05 14.69 21.90
N SER A 257 12.76 13.38 21.91
CA SER A 257 12.53 12.63 23.16
C SER A 257 13.70 11.70 23.50
N GLU A 258 14.86 12.29 23.78
CA GLU A 258 15.91 11.62 24.55
C GLU A 258 15.98 12.20 25.97
N GLN A 259 15.19 11.64 26.88
CA GLN A 259 15.79 11.31 28.17
C GLN A 259 16.19 9.84 28.09
N PRO A 260 17.49 9.51 28.09
CA PRO A 260 17.91 8.12 28.15
C PRO A 260 17.40 7.54 29.47
N ALA A 261 16.63 6.46 29.39
CA ALA A 261 16.41 5.61 30.53
C ALA A 261 17.77 5.09 30.99
N GLN A 262 18.26 5.63 32.11
CA GLN A 262 19.40 5.06 32.82
C GLN A 262 18.92 3.78 33.51
N LEU A 263 19.48 2.65 33.11
CA LEU A 263 19.44 1.41 33.89
C LEU A 263 20.68 1.33 34.78
#